data_AF-A0A8T0I504-F1
#
_entry.id   AF-A0A8T0I504-F1
#
_cell.length_a   1.000
_cell.length_b   1.000
_cell.length_c   1.000
_cell.angle_alpha   90.00
_cell.angle_beta   90.00
_cell.angle_gamma   90.00
#
_symmetry.space_group_name_H-M   'P 1'
#
loop_
_entity.id
_entity.type
_entity.pdbx_description
1 polymer ?
#
loop_
_entity_poly.entity_id
_entity_poly.type
_entity_poly.pdbx_seq_one_letter_code
_entity_poly.pdbx_strand_id
1 'polypeptide(L)'
;MVQRMIPCLLMRGGTSRGTYFLKEHLPRDRETLDKVLLQVMGSPDPHQIDGLGGATATTSKVAVLSRSQEPGIDIDFLFAQVSVTTAMVDWGPTCGNILAGVGPAAIEMGLIPNIGNAETKVRIRLVNTGGFVEAVVQTPGKHVTYEGDVAIDGVPGTSAPIELSFVDVVGSKTGKLLPTGRLRDLIDAIEVTCIDCAVPTVVARASALGKTGYESKLELDLDVDFFRRVEGVRRIAGQMMGLGDVAGRVIPKFAMVAEPRGHGNLTARYFVPTTTHPSMAVTGGIAISCCSILEGTVAHEVSTPSLVVEQYVTHNIIVEHPSGEIPIVLKARLIPAQPDSTCSSSSSSSSSSSTDHEPELAILDVYSAGAIRTARLLFAGMVPLPSKLGLDTFTQPHEHEFRHMSEQFSQLYRSPRRKLPSKLRGKSLPSSPRALHPTSLRALNFASPRASEMPTVSRVHAMAVPAVRCPPVGVSTMCRSPRGFV
;
A
#
# COMPACT_ATOMS: atom_id res chain seq x y z
N MET A 1 -22.55 21.34 -27.71
CA MET A 1 -21.35 20.49 -27.64
C MET A 1 -21.79 19.11 -27.15
N VAL A 2 -21.49 18.06 -27.89
CA VAL A 2 -21.80 16.68 -27.47
C VAL A 2 -20.64 16.20 -26.58
N GLN A 3 -20.95 15.68 -25.40
CA GLN A 3 -19.97 15.01 -24.55
C GLN A 3 -19.81 13.56 -25.01
N ARG A 4 -18.59 13.04 -24.95
CA ARG A 4 -18.32 11.63 -25.22
C ARG A 4 -18.31 10.84 -23.93
N MET A 5 -19.01 9.71 -23.92
CA MET A 5 -19.20 8.89 -22.73
C MET A 5 -18.20 7.73 -22.73
N ILE A 6 -17.45 7.53 -21.64
CA ILE A 6 -16.56 6.38 -21.45
C ILE A 6 -17.01 5.56 -20.23
N PRO A 7 -17.21 4.22 -20.35
CA PRO A 7 -17.56 3.38 -19.22
C PRO A 7 -16.46 3.33 -18.16
N CYS A 8 -16.84 3.44 -16.89
CA CYS A 8 -15.92 3.49 -15.76
C CYS A 8 -16.55 2.88 -14.51
N LEU A 9 -15.73 2.23 -13.69
CA LEU A 9 -16.04 1.98 -12.29
C LEU A 9 -15.23 2.95 -11.42
N LEU A 10 -15.85 3.53 -10.40
CA LEU A 10 -15.13 4.20 -9.32
C LEU A 10 -15.10 3.26 -8.13
N MET A 11 -13.91 2.93 -7.64
CA MET A 11 -13.78 2.01 -6.52
C MET A 11 -12.88 2.59 -5.43
N ARG A 12 -13.17 2.20 -4.19
CA ARG A 12 -12.19 2.21 -3.13
C ARG A 12 -11.35 0.94 -3.28
N GLY A 13 -10.05 1.08 -3.45
CA GLY A 13 -9.08 -0.01 -3.36
C GLY A 13 -8.15 0.24 -2.17
N GLY A 14 -8.23 -0.60 -1.13
CA GLY A 14 -7.53 -0.36 0.12
C GLY A 14 -7.88 1.01 0.72
N THR A 15 -6.88 1.79 1.07
CA THR A 15 -7.03 3.17 1.59
C THR A 15 -6.97 4.24 0.49
N SER A 16 -7.11 3.85 -0.79
CA SER A 16 -7.14 4.76 -1.94
C SER A 16 -8.46 4.66 -2.70
N ARG A 17 -8.75 5.66 -3.54
CA ARG A 17 -9.89 5.69 -4.45
C ARG A 17 -9.39 5.97 -5.87
N GLY A 18 -9.96 5.29 -6.85
CA GLY A 18 -9.58 5.48 -8.24
C GLY A 18 -10.64 5.01 -9.22
N THR A 19 -10.48 5.45 -10.46
CA THR A 19 -11.29 5.05 -11.60
C THR A 19 -10.68 3.83 -12.28
N TYR A 20 -11.51 2.87 -12.65
CA TYR A 20 -11.13 1.63 -13.33
C TYR A 20 -11.79 1.62 -14.71
N PHE A 21 -10.98 1.39 -15.74
CA PHE A 21 -11.40 1.37 -17.14
C PHE A 21 -10.98 0.06 -17.81
N LEU A 22 -11.76 -0.35 -18.80
CA LEU A 22 -11.29 -1.30 -19.80
C LEU A 22 -10.37 -0.57 -20.79
N LYS A 23 -9.24 -1.20 -21.11
CA LYS A 23 -8.26 -0.69 -22.08
C LYS A 23 -8.90 -0.44 -23.46
N GLU A 24 -9.86 -1.27 -23.84
CA GLU A 24 -10.58 -1.16 -25.12
C GLU A 24 -11.55 0.02 -25.18
N HIS A 25 -11.81 0.69 -24.06
CA HIS A 25 -12.62 1.91 -24.01
C HIS A 25 -11.78 3.20 -24.02
N LEU A 26 -10.46 3.07 -24.03
CA LEU A 26 -9.51 4.18 -23.92
C LEU A 26 -8.61 4.28 -25.15
N PRO A 27 -8.15 5.50 -25.51
CA PRO A 27 -7.18 5.70 -26.59
C PRO A 27 -5.93 4.83 -26.42
N ARG A 28 -5.40 4.34 -27.54
CA ARG A 28 -4.19 3.51 -27.55
C ARG A 28 -2.92 4.35 -27.51
N ASP A 29 -2.96 5.56 -28.06
CA ASP A 29 -1.82 6.47 -28.05
C ASP A 29 -1.68 7.15 -26.69
N ARG A 30 -0.44 7.23 -26.20
CA ARG A 30 -0.16 7.69 -24.83
C ARG A 30 -0.53 9.16 -24.63
N GLU A 31 -0.33 9.99 -25.65
CA GLU A 31 -0.56 11.43 -25.55
C GLU A 31 -2.05 11.76 -25.39
N THR A 32 -2.92 11.14 -26.20
CA THR A 32 -4.38 11.31 -26.07
C THR A 32 -4.90 10.64 -24.82
N LEU A 33 -4.35 9.47 -24.43
CA LEU A 33 -4.67 8.84 -23.16
C LEU A 33 -4.39 9.76 -21.97
N ASP A 34 -3.24 10.42 -21.94
CA ASP A 34 -2.90 11.36 -20.87
C ASP A 34 -3.91 12.52 -20.80
N LYS A 35 -4.28 13.10 -21.95
CA LYS A 35 -5.31 14.15 -22.03
C LYS A 35 -6.67 13.66 -21.52
N VAL A 36 -7.06 12.43 -21.88
CA VAL A 36 -8.29 11.80 -21.39
C VAL A 36 -8.24 11.63 -19.88
N LEU A 37 -7.18 11.05 -19.33
CA LEU A 37 -7.08 10.78 -17.89
C LEU A 37 -7.02 12.07 -17.07
N LEU A 38 -6.36 13.11 -17.57
CA LEU A 38 -6.40 14.43 -16.96
C LEU A 38 -7.83 14.97 -16.87
N GLN A 39 -8.62 14.87 -17.95
CA GLN A 39 -10.01 15.33 -17.97
C GLN A 39 -10.93 14.46 -17.11
N VAL A 40 -10.78 13.13 -17.13
CA VAL A 40 -11.52 12.21 -16.24
C VAL A 40 -11.34 12.61 -14.78
N MET A 41 -10.12 12.97 -14.39
CA MET A 41 -9.81 13.33 -13.01
C MET A 41 -10.05 14.80 -12.68
N GLY A 42 -10.32 15.66 -13.68
CA GLY A 42 -10.49 17.11 -13.48
C GLY A 42 -9.17 17.85 -13.25
N SER A 43 -8.07 17.37 -13.81
CA SER A 43 -6.72 17.93 -13.63
C SER A 43 -6.26 18.73 -14.86
N PRO A 44 -5.41 19.77 -14.67
CA PRO A 44 -4.93 20.29 -13.40
C PRO A 44 -5.96 21.22 -12.71
N ASP A 45 -6.26 20.93 -11.44
CA ASP A 45 -7.07 21.77 -10.57
C ASP A 45 -6.88 21.30 -9.11
N PRO A 46 -6.43 22.16 -8.17
CA PRO A 46 -6.39 21.83 -6.75
C PRO A 46 -7.72 21.31 -6.18
N HIS A 47 -8.85 21.65 -6.81
CA HIS A 47 -10.18 21.19 -6.41
C HIS A 47 -10.67 19.97 -7.18
N GLN A 48 -10.06 19.64 -8.33
CA GLN A 48 -10.55 18.65 -9.30
C GLN A 48 -12.05 18.77 -9.55
N ILE A 49 -12.58 20.00 -9.61
CA ILE A 49 -14.02 20.27 -9.55
C ILE A 49 -14.77 19.78 -10.80
N ASP A 50 -14.08 19.75 -11.94
CA ASP A 50 -14.62 19.32 -13.23
C ASP A 50 -14.23 17.88 -13.59
N GLY A 51 -14.16 16.99 -12.58
CA GLY A 51 -13.85 15.58 -12.79
C GLY A 51 -14.16 14.68 -11.59
N LEU A 52 -13.70 13.43 -11.66
CA LEU A 52 -13.92 12.39 -10.64
C LEU A 52 -12.82 12.33 -9.57
N GLY A 53 -11.78 13.13 -9.74
CA GLY A 53 -10.72 13.28 -8.75
C GLY A 53 -11.25 13.73 -7.39
N GLY A 54 -10.54 13.36 -6.33
CA GLY A 54 -10.90 13.75 -4.96
C GLY A 54 -9.94 14.76 -4.36
N ALA A 55 -9.22 15.52 -5.19
CA ALA A 55 -8.27 16.58 -4.81
C ALA A 55 -7.10 16.11 -3.91
N THR A 56 -6.80 14.81 -3.88
CA THR A 56 -5.63 14.28 -3.17
C THR A 56 -4.90 13.20 -3.97
N ALA A 57 -3.62 12.97 -3.67
CA ALA A 57 -2.84 11.92 -4.32
C ALA A 57 -3.41 10.50 -4.09
N THR A 58 -4.17 10.27 -3.01
CA THR A 58 -4.82 8.98 -2.71
C THR A 58 -6.17 8.79 -3.40
N THR A 59 -6.75 9.86 -3.94
CA THR A 59 -8.06 9.85 -4.63
C THR A 59 -7.98 10.29 -6.10
N SER A 60 -6.79 10.61 -6.60
CA SER A 60 -6.49 10.94 -8.01
C SER A 60 -5.69 9.81 -8.69
N LYS A 61 -6.33 8.65 -8.91
CA LYS A 61 -5.67 7.42 -9.39
C LYS A 61 -6.50 6.71 -10.45
N VAL A 62 -5.83 6.09 -11.42
CA VAL A 62 -6.47 5.37 -12.52
C VAL A 62 -5.92 3.95 -12.63
N ALA A 63 -6.81 2.99 -12.86
CA ALA A 63 -6.51 1.63 -13.26
C ALA A 63 -7.05 1.36 -14.67
N VAL A 64 -6.21 0.81 -15.55
CA VAL A 64 -6.60 0.37 -16.89
C VAL A 64 -6.40 -1.13 -16.97
N LEU A 65 -7.47 -1.85 -17.30
CA LEU A 65 -7.54 -3.30 -17.28
C LEU A 65 -7.75 -3.89 -18.67
N SER A 66 -7.10 -5.01 -18.95
CA SER A 66 -7.41 -5.84 -20.11
C SER A 66 -7.15 -7.31 -19.79
N ARG A 67 -7.69 -8.23 -20.58
CA ARG A 67 -7.23 -9.63 -20.55
C ARG A 67 -5.74 -9.67 -20.89
N SER A 68 -4.98 -10.46 -20.14
CA SER A 68 -3.57 -10.65 -20.43
C SER A 68 -3.40 -11.58 -21.65
N GLN A 69 -2.32 -11.38 -22.39
CA GLN A 69 -1.84 -12.31 -23.42
C GLN A 69 -0.71 -13.20 -22.90
N GLU A 70 -0.26 -12.95 -21.65
CA GLU A 70 0.79 -13.73 -21.00
C GLU A 70 0.24 -15.10 -20.55
N PRO A 71 0.88 -16.23 -20.90
CA PRO A 71 0.42 -17.55 -20.48
C PRO A 71 0.26 -17.66 -18.97
N GLY A 72 -0.91 -18.15 -18.53
CA GLY A 72 -1.20 -18.38 -17.12
C GLY A 72 -1.49 -17.12 -16.30
N ILE A 73 -1.64 -15.96 -16.93
CA ILE A 73 -2.06 -14.69 -16.32
C ILE A 73 -3.46 -14.32 -16.84
N ASP A 74 -4.33 -13.86 -15.95
CA ASP A 74 -5.71 -13.52 -16.31
C ASP A 74 -5.80 -12.08 -16.85
N ILE A 75 -5.20 -11.12 -16.15
CA ILE A 75 -5.43 -9.68 -16.34
C ILE A 75 -4.11 -8.89 -16.41
N ASP A 76 -4.07 -7.96 -17.35
CA ASP A 76 -3.11 -6.85 -17.36
C ASP A 76 -3.67 -5.66 -16.59
N PHE A 77 -2.90 -5.18 -15.62
CA PHE A 77 -3.20 -3.97 -14.86
C PHE A 77 -2.13 -2.90 -15.12
N LEU A 78 -2.56 -1.79 -15.72
CA LEU A 78 -1.77 -0.59 -15.87
C LEU A 78 -2.28 0.49 -14.92
N PHE A 79 -1.40 0.94 -14.03
CA PHE A 79 -1.66 2.02 -13.09
C PHE A 79 -1.22 3.38 -13.66
N ALA A 80 -2.01 4.42 -13.38
CA ALA A 80 -1.63 5.81 -13.62
C ALA A 80 -1.86 6.66 -12.37
N GLN A 81 -0.85 7.43 -11.98
CA GLN A 81 -1.01 8.50 -11.00
C GLN A 81 -1.28 9.81 -11.75
N VAL A 82 -2.49 10.36 -11.58
CA VAL A 82 -2.82 11.66 -12.18
C VAL A 82 -2.50 12.75 -11.15
N SER A 83 -1.66 13.70 -11.55
CA SER A 83 -1.34 14.85 -10.70
C SER A 83 -2.58 15.71 -10.46
N VAL A 84 -2.73 16.23 -9.26
CA VAL A 84 -3.85 17.12 -8.91
C VAL A 84 -3.61 18.51 -9.47
N THR A 85 -2.42 19.07 -9.27
CA THR A 85 -2.12 20.48 -9.54
C THR A 85 -1.36 20.73 -10.84
N THR A 86 -0.88 19.68 -11.51
CA THR A 86 -0.14 19.80 -12.78
C THR A 86 -0.75 18.91 -13.86
N ALA A 87 -0.60 19.31 -15.12
CA ALA A 87 -1.10 18.56 -16.27
C ALA A 87 -0.17 17.37 -16.60
N MET A 88 -0.04 16.43 -15.66
CA MET A 88 0.90 15.32 -15.74
C MET A 88 0.26 14.01 -15.28
N VAL A 89 0.50 12.94 -16.05
CA VAL A 89 0.18 11.57 -15.69
C VAL A 89 1.48 10.80 -15.51
N ASP A 90 1.71 10.28 -14.30
CA ASP A 90 2.88 9.48 -14.00
C ASP A 90 2.54 7.98 -14.11
N TRP A 91 3.25 7.30 -15.01
CA TRP A 91 3.14 5.88 -15.32
C TRP A 91 4.27 5.04 -14.74
N GLY A 92 5.22 5.68 -14.04
CA GLY A 92 6.34 5.04 -13.39
C GLY A 92 5.94 3.99 -12.35
N PRO A 93 5.11 4.31 -11.34
CA PRO A 93 4.84 3.39 -10.23
C PRO A 93 3.79 2.32 -10.58
N THR A 94 3.67 1.33 -9.70
CA THR A 94 2.42 0.60 -9.46
C THR A 94 1.76 1.10 -8.16
N CYS A 95 0.54 0.66 -7.85
CA CYS A 95 -0.14 1.02 -6.61
C CYS A 95 -0.83 -0.19 -5.98
N GLY A 96 -0.27 -0.72 -4.89
CA GLY A 96 -0.84 -1.88 -4.20
C GLY A 96 -2.20 -1.63 -3.53
N ASN A 97 -2.56 -0.36 -3.23
CA ASN A 97 -3.92 -0.04 -2.76
C ASN A 97 -4.95 -0.16 -3.88
N ILE A 98 -4.70 0.49 -5.03
CA ILE A 98 -5.57 0.37 -6.21
C ILE A 98 -5.63 -1.07 -6.72
N LEU A 99 -4.54 -1.83 -6.59
CA LEU A 99 -4.52 -3.25 -6.92
C LEU A 99 -5.58 -4.07 -6.18
N ALA A 100 -5.93 -3.71 -4.94
CA ALA A 100 -7.00 -4.39 -4.21
C ALA A 100 -8.36 -4.33 -4.92
N GLY A 101 -8.62 -3.29 -5.72
CA GLY A 101 -9.83 -3.19 -6.52
C GLY A 101 -9.77 -3.91 -7.87
N VAL A 102 -8.59 -4.37 -8.33
CA VAL A 102 -8.40 -4.90 -9.69
C VAL A 102 -9.11 -6.23 -9.89
N GLY A 103 -8.95 -7.19 -8.97
CA GLY A 103 -9.64 -8.48 -9.04
C GLY A 103 -11.17 -8.32 -9.10
N PRO A 104 -11.78 -7.60 -8.13
CA PRO A 104 -13.20 -7.26 -8.18
C PRO A 104 -13.62 -6.56 -9.48
N ALA A 105 -12.90 -5.50 -9.91
CA ALA A 105 -13.21 -4.77 -11.13
C ALA A 105 -13.16 -5.67 -12.37
N ALA A 106 -12.17 -6.56 -12.48
CA ALA A 106 -12.05 -7.48 -13.60
C ALA A 106 -13.23 -8.46 -13.67
N ILE A 107 -13.74 -8.92 -12.52
CA ILE A 107 -14.93 -9.78 -12.47
C ILE A 107 -16.17 -8.98 -12.87
N GLU A 108 -16.37 -7.79 -12.31
CA GLU A 108 -17.52 -6.91 -12.59
C GLU A 108 -17.55 -6.45 -14.06
N MET A 109 -16.38 -6.26 -14.67
CA MET A 109 -16.23 -5.90 -16.08
C MET A 109 -16.24 -7.11 -17.04
N GLY A 110 -16.48 -8.33 -16.54
CA GLY A 110 -16.58 -9.53 -17.40
C GLY A 110 -15.25 -10.01 -18.01
N LEU A 111 -14.11 -9.59 -17.45
CA LEU A 111 -12.79 -10.05 -17.90
C LEU A 111 -12.44 -11.45 -17.38
N ILE A 112 -13.07 -11.89 -16.29
CA ILE A 112 -12.85 -13.23 -15.70
C ILE A 112 -13.99 -14.17 -16.12
N PRO A 113 -13.73 -15.14 -17.03
CA PRO A 113 -14.79 -16.01 -17.55
C PRO A 113 -15.23 -17.09 -16.54
N ASN A 114 -14.31 -17.55 -15.69
CA ASN A 114 -14.52 -18.66 -14.77
C ASN A 114 -14.48 -18.17 -13.32
N ILE A 115 -15.62 -17.67 -12.84
CA ILE A 115 -15.76 -17.20 -11.45
C ILE A 115 -15.96 -18.41 -10.54
N GLY A 116 -15.15 -18.50 -9.50
CA GLY A 116 -15.26 -19.54 -8.47
C GLY A 116 -16.48 -19.33 -7.57
N ASN A 117 -17.01 -20.42 -6.99
CA ASN A 117 -18.28 -20.39 -6.26
C ASN A 117 -18.19 -19.79 -4.84
N ALA A 118 -17.00 -19.72 -4.26
CA ALA A 118 -16.75 -19.15 -2.93
C ALA A 118 -15.69 -18.07 -3.02
N GLU A 119 -14.57 -18.38 -3.69
CA GLU A 119 -13.48 -17.46 -3.95
C GLU A 119 -13.03 -17.59 -5.41
N THR A 120 -12.53 -16.50 -5.97
CA THR A 120 -11.93 -16.44 -7.29
C THR A 120 -10.50 -15.95 -7.17
N LYS A 121 -9.56 -16.76 -7.64
CA LYS A 121 -8.17 -16.35 -7.79
C LYS A 121 -8.00 -15.62 -9.12
N VAL A 122 -7.33 -14.47 -9.08
CA VAL A 122 -7.04 -13.65 -10.26
C VAL A 122 -5.55 -13.39 -10.31
N ARG A 123 -4.89 -13.84 -11.37
CA ARG A 123 -3.48 -13.59 -11.64
C ARG A 123 -3.32 -12.34 -12.49
N ILE A 124 -2.59 -11.37 -11.95
CA ILE A 124 -2.52 -10.01 -12.46
C ILE A 124 -1.07 -9.71 -12.83
N ARG A 125 -0.83 -9.27 -14.07
CA ARG A 125 0.44 -8.68 -14.48
C ARG A 125 0.40 -7.17 -14.29
N LEU A 126 1.38 -6.64 -13.56
CA LEU A 126 1.57 -5.21 -13.33
C LEU A 126 2.30 -4.61 -14.53
N VAL A 127 1.59 -4.03 -15.50
CA VAL A 127 2.19 -3.54 -16.75
C VAL A 127 3.27 -2.48 -16.51
N ASN A 128 3.15 -1.69 -15.43
CA ASN A 128 4.15 -0.68 -15.09
C ASN A 128 5.53 -1.28 -14.77
N THR A 129 5.58 -2.46 -14.14
CA THR A 129 6.82 -3.05 -13.59
C THR A 129 7.17 -4.41 -14.19
N GLY A 130 6.25 -5.07 -14.88
CA GLY A 130 6.37 -6.46 -15.33
C GLY A 130 6.12 -7.50 -14.23
N GLY A 131 5.93 -7.06 -12.96
CA GLY A 131 5.72 -7.96 -11.83
C GLY A 131 4.35 -8.66 -11.84
N PHE A 132 4.20 -9.69 -11.02
CA PHE A 132 2.98 -10.50 -10.94
C PHE A 132 2.38 -10.49 -9.55
N VAL A 133 1.05 -10.49 -9.48
CA VAL A 133 0.29 -10.56 -8.24
C VAL A 133 -0.87 -11.53 -8.38
N GLU A 134 -1.03 -12.42 -7.41
CA GLU A 134 -2.27 -13.19 -7.23
C GLU A 134 -3.19 -12.44 -6.26
N ALA A 135 -4.43 -12.23 -6.67
CA ALA A 135 -5.49 -11.70 -5.83
C ALA A 135 -6.53 -12.79 -5.55
N VAL A 136 -6.90 -13.00 -4.28
CA VAL A 136 -8.03 -13.85 -3.90
C VAL A 136 -9.23 -12.96 -3.58
N VAL A 137 -10.29 -13.11 -4.38
CA VAL A 137 -11.52 -12.30 -4.27
C VAL A 137 -12.65 -13.17 -3.77
N GLN A 138 -13.42 -12.69 -2.80
CA GLN A 138 -14.60 -13.38 -2.29
C GLN A 138 -15.74 -13.31 -3.31
N THR A 139 -16.19 -14.48 -3.77
CA THR A 139 -17.21 -14.64 -4.82
C THR A 139 -18.31 -15.66 -4.48
N PRO A 140 -18.98 -15.58 -3.32
CA PRO A 140 -20.05 -16.51 -2.95
C PRO A 140 -21.18 -16.49 -3.99
N GLY A 141 -21.55 -17.66 -4.49
CA GLY A 141 -22.55 -17.79 -5.54
C GLY A 141 -22.09 -17.22 -6.89
N LYS A 142 -20.78 -17.15 -7.14
CA LYS A 142 -20.15 -16.61 -8.35
C LYS A 142 -20.38 -15.12 -8.58
N HIS A 143 -20.60 -14.36 -7.50
CA HIS A 143 -20.72 -12.91 -7.54
C HIS A 143 -19.77 -12.29 -6.52
N VAL A 144 -19.10 -11.19 -6.87
CA VAL A 144 -18.25 -10.46 -5.93
C VAL A 144 -19.09 -10.02 -4.74
N THR A 145 -18.62 -10.31 -3.53
CA THR A 145 -19.13 -9.68 -2.31
C THR A 145 -18.14 -8.62 -1.82
N TYR A 146 -18.65 -7.46 -1.44
CA TYR A 146 -17.90 -6.44 -0.72
C TYR A 146 -18.20 -6.45 0.78
N GLU A 147 -19.19 -7.22 1.22
CA GLU A 147 -19.56 -7.39 2.62
C GLU A 147 -18.67 -8.45 3.28
N GLY A 148 -18.22 -8.16 4.50
CA GLY A 148 -17.39 -9.04 5.31
C GLY A 148 -16.92 -8.35 6.58
N ASP A 149 -16.17 -9.08 7.41
CA ASP A 149 -15.83 -8.66 8.77
C ASP A 149 -14.39 -8.12 8.91
N VAL A 150 -13.68 -7.96 7.80
CA VAL A 150 -12.30 -7.44 7.81
C VAL A 150 -12.30 -5.92 7.86
N ALA A 151 -11.68 -5.36 8.90
CA ALA A 151 -11.33 -3.95 9.00
C ALA A 151 -9.90 -3.71 8.49
N ILE A 152 -9.66 -2.56 7.87
CA ILE A 152 -8.31 -2.05 7.61
C ILE A 152 -8.21 -0.62 8.11
N ASP A 153 -7.06 -0.28 8.70
CA ASP A 153 -6.86 1.04 9.27
C ASP A 153 -6.84 2.14 8.18
N GLY A 154 -7.50 3.25 8.50
CA GLY A 154 -7.76 4.34 7.54
C GLY A 154 -9.06 4.21 6.74
N VAL A 155 -9.86 3.15 6.94
CA VAL A 155 -11.19 2.99 6.34
C VAL A 155 -12.23 2.63 7.40
N PRO A 156 -13.33 3.40 7.55
CA PRO A 156 -14.39 3.07 8.49
C PRO A 156 -15.15 1.78 8.12
N GLY A 157 -15.51 1.01 9.13
CA GLY A 157 -16.32 -0.21 8.99
C GLY A 157 -15.52 -1.42 8.54
N THR A 158 -16.22 -2.44 8.02
CA THR A 158 -15.65 -3.70 7.57
C THR A 158 -16.05 -4.00 6.13
N SER A 159 -15.31 -4.90 5.47
CA SER A 159 -15.59 -5.34 4.11
C SER A 159 -15.04 -6.75 3.90
N ALA A 160 -15.37 -7.36 2.75
CA ALA A 160 -14.79 -8.64 2.34
C ALA A 160 -13.26 -8.54 2.20
N PRO A 161 -12.49 -9.55 2.66
CA PRO A 161 -11.06 -9.61 2.47
C PRO A 161 -10.70 -9.76 0.99
N ILE A 162 -9.57 -9.14 0.63
CA ILE A 162 -8.89 -9.36 -0.65
C ILE A 162 -7.44 -9.65 -0.32
N GLU A 163 -7.03 -10.89 -0.52
CA GLU A 163 -5.65 -11.31 -0.28
C GLU A 163 -4.82 -10.93 -1.51
N LEU A 164 -3.77 -10.13 -1.31
CA LEU A 164 -2.82 -9.78 -2.36
C LEU A 164 -1.49 -10.47 -2.08
N SER A 165 -1.04 -11.30 -3.00
CA SER A 165 0.25 -11.99 -2.95
C SER A 165 1.10 -11.59 -4.15
N PHE A 166 2.09 -10.73 -3.91
CA PHE A 166 3.07 -10.31 -4.88
C PHE A 166 4.15 -11.40 -4.99
N VAL A 167 4.52 -11.71 -6.23
CA VAL A 167 5.55 -12.70 -6.57
C VAL A 167 6.76 -11.97 -7.13
N ASP A 168 7.97 -12.41 -6.76
CA ASP A 168 9.24 -11.84 -7.23
C ASP A 168 9.30 -10.31 -7.10
N VAL A 169 9.11 -9.82 -5.87
CA VAL A 169 8.97 -8.38 -5.59
C VAL A 169 10.28 -7.60 -5.65
N VAL A 170 11.42 -8.28 -5.65
CA VAL A 170 12.74 -7.67 -5.60
C VAL A 170 13.05 -6.96 -6.92
N GLY A 171 13.58 -5.74 -6.84
CA GLY A 171 14.09 -5.03 -8.00
C GLY A 171 13.03 -4.58 -9.00
N SER A 172 11.84 -4.23 -8.53
CA SER A 172 10.67 -3.88 -9.37
C SER A 172 10.91 -2.84 -10.46
N LYS A 173 11.93 -1.98 -10.30
CA LYS A 173 12.38 -0.99 -11.29
C LYS A 173 13.88 -0.98 -11.55
N THR A 174 14.65 -1.43 -10.58
CA THR A 174 16.11 -1.34 -10.58
C THR A 174 16.80 -2.69 -10.81
N GLY A 175 16.04 -3.78 -10.77
CA GLY A 175 16.54 -5.15 -10.89
C GLY A 175 17.32 -5.67 -9.67
N LYS A 176 17.43 -4.90 -8.58
CA LYS A 176 18.20 -5.25 -7.38
C LYS A 176 17.43 -4.91 -6.11
N LEU A 177 17.61 -5.67 -5.03
CA LEU A 177 17.05 -5.32 -3.72
C LEU A 177 17.65 -4.02 -3.17
N LEU A 178 18.99 -3.89 -3.25
CA LEU A 178 19.76 -2.72 -2.86
C LEU A 178 20.39 -2.10 -4.12
N PRO A 179 19.74 -1.12 -4.77
CA PRO A 179 20.19 -0.61 -6.07
C PRO A 179 21.56 0.07 -6.01
N THR A 180 21.92 0.63 -4.86
CA THR A 180 23.22 1.26 -4.60
C THR A 180 24.31 0.26 -4.23
N GLY A 181 23.95 -1.02 -4.01
CA GLY A 181 24.85 -2.06 -3.54
C GLY A 181 25.21 -1.97 -2.06
N ARG A 182 24.63 -1.03 -1.30
CA ARG A 182 24.95 -0.81 0.12
C ARG A 182 23.71 -0.93 1.00
N LEU A 183 23.91 -1.42 2.23
CA LEU A 183 22.88 -1.40 3.27
C LEU A 183 22.55 0.03 3.71
N ARG A 184 23.56 0.91 3.68
CA ARG A 184 23.43 2.32 4.04
C ARG A 184 24.22 3.19 3.08
N ASP A 185 23.63 4.33 2.76
CA ASP A 185 24.25 5.44 2.05
C ASP A 185 24.19 6.68 2.94
N LEU A 186 25.18 7.58 2.80
CA LEU A 186 25.18 8.88 3.45
C LEU A 186 24.92 9.96 2.38
N ILE A 187 23.77 10.63 2.46
CA ILE A 187 23.36 11.68 1.52
C ILE A 187 23.01 12.93 2.32
N ASP A 188 23.70 14.05 2.07
CA ASP A 188 23.50 15.31 2.80
C ASP A 188 23.49 15.14 4.33
N ALA A 189 24.46 14.36 4.84
CA ALA A 189 24.60 13.97 6.24
C ALA A 189 23.41 13.18 6.83
N ILE A 190 22.52 12.66 5.99
CA ILE A 190 21.44 11.75 6.37
C ILE A 190 21.81 10.34 5.95
N GLU A 191 21.88 9.45 6.92
CA GLU A 191 22.02 8.02 6.68
C GLU A 191 20.68 7.46 6.16
N VAL A 192 20.72 6.81 5.00
CA VAL A 192 19.55 6.23 4.33
C VAL A 192 19.83 4.81 3.87
N THR A 193 18.78 4.01 3.72
CA THR A 193 18.82 2.76 2.93
C THR A 193 18.02 2.97 1.66
N CYS A 194 18.65 2.72 0.50
CA CYS A 194 17.98 2.70 -0.79
C CYS A 194 17.57 1.26 -1.13
N ILE A 195 16.27 0.98 -1.13
CA ILE A 195 15.73 -0.37 -1.34
C ILE A 195 14.71 -0.40 -2.49
N ASP A 196 14.66 -1.48 -3.26
CA ASP A 196 13.61 -1.73 -4.25
C ASP A 196 13.01 -3.12 -4.04
N CYS A 197 11.93 -3.14 -3.24
CA CYS A 197 11.10 -4.31 -2.96
C CYS A 197 9.64 -3.87 -3.19
N ALA A 198 9.03 -4.31 -4.29
CA ALA A 198 7.74 -3.88 -4.85
C ALA A 198 7.64 -2.40 -5.29
N VAL A 199 8.41 -1.49 -4.69
CA VAL A 199 8.59 -0.11 -5.15
C VAL A 199 9.93 0.46 -4.67
N PRO A 200 10.68 1.20 -5.51
CA PRO A 200 11.89 1.91 -5.08
C PRO A 200 11.57 2.89 -3.96
N THR A 201 12.26 2.77 -2.83
CA THR A 201 12.04 3.54 -1.61
C THR A 201 13.37 3.91 -0.96
N VAL A 202 13.51 5.19 -0.62
CA VAL A 202 14.56 5.71 0.25
C VAL A 202 14.02 5.70 1.67
N VAL A 203 14.69 5.01 2.58
CA VAL A 203 14.28 4.90 3.98
C VAL A 203 15.29 5.64 4.85
N ALA A 204 14.84 6.45 5.80
CA ALA A 204 15.68 7.17 6.74
C ALA A 204 15.10 7.10 8.16
N ARG A 205 15.96 7.14 9.18
CA ARG A 205 15.50 7.27 10.58
C ARG A 205 14.90 8.66 10.81
N ALA A 206 13.82 8.73 11.57
CA ALA A 206 13.17 10.00 11.92
C ALA A 206 14.13 10.97 12.62
N SER A 207 14.93 10.45 13.54
CA SER A 207 15.93 11.23 14.28
C SER A 207 16.96 11.91 13.38
N ALA A 208 17.40 11.25 12.29
CA ALA A 208 18.32 11.82 11.31
C ALA A 208 17.72 13.01 10.53
N LEU A 209 16.38 13.08 10.48
CA LEU A 209 15.62 14.16 9.85
C LEU A 209 15.18 15.24 10.85
N GLY A 210 15.58 15.15 12.12
CA GLY A 210 15.13 16.06 13.18
C GLY A 210 13.65 15.87 13.53
N LYS A 211 13.12 14.66 13.33
CA LYS A 211 11.74 14.27 13.60
C LYS A 211 11.68 13.14 14.63
N THR A 212 10.51 12.99 15.21
CA THR A 212 10.20 11.91 16.15
C THR A 212 9.73 10.65 15.42
N GLY A 213 9.11 10.78 14.25
CA GLY A 213 8.51 9.66 13.51
C GLY A 213 7.01 9.49 13.77
N TYR A 214 6.47 10.26 14.72
CA TYR A 214 5.10 10.12 15.22
C TYR A 214 4.22 11.33 14.93
N GLU A 215 4.76 12.32 14.21
CA GLU A 215 4.02 13.50 13.77
C GLU A 215 2.77 13.09 12.99
N SER A 216 1.71 13.87 13.13
CA SER A 216 0.53 13.78 12.28
C SER A 216 0.87 14.14 10.84
N LYS A 217 0.01 13.72 9.90
CA LYS A 217 0.08 14.17 8.51
C LYS A 217 0.08 15.69 8.40
N LEU A 218 -0.73 16.39 9.21
CA LEU A 218 -0.85 17.85 9.16
C LEU A 218 0.46 18.53 9.59
N GLU A 219 1.07 18.08 10.69
CA GLU A 219 2.34 18.62 11.18
C GLU A 219 3.47 18.46 10.15
N LEU A 220 3.54 17.31 9.47
CA LEU A 220 4.52 17.07 8.43
C LEU A 220 4.23 17.89 7.17
N ASP A 221 3.00 17.91 6.70
CA ASP A 221 2.60 18.63 5.47
C ASP A 221 2.77 20.15 5.58
N LEU A 222 2.74 20.71 6.80
CA LEU A 222 3.01 22.12 7.05
C LEU A 222 4.51 22.45 7.15
N ASP A 223 5.37 21.44 7.27
CA ASP A 223 6.82 21.62 7.36
C ASP A 223 7.47 21.63 5.97
N VAL A 224 7.47 22.81 5.34
CA VAL A 224 8.03 23.04 4.01
C VAL A 224 9.55 22.78 3.97
N ASP A 225 10.26 23.08 5.07
CA ASP A 225 11.71 22.93 5.13
C ASP A 225 12.11 21.45 5.19
N PHE A 226 11.35 20.65 5.94
CA PHE A 226 11.45 19.20 5.95
C PHE A 226 11.27 18.62 4.54
N PHE A 227 10.20 18.97 3.83
CA PHE A 227 9.97 18.46 2.47
C PHE A 227 11.05 18.89 1.48
N ARG A 228 11.58 20.12 1.60
CA ARG A 228 12.71 20.56 0.76
C ARG A 228 13.95 19.71 0.99
N ARG A 229 14.27 19.39 2.26
CA ARG A 229 15.40 18.53 2.62
C ARG A 229 15.21 17.10 2.12
N VAL A 230 14.03 16.52 2.34
CA VAL A 230 13.66 15.18 1.87
C VAL A 230 13.74 15.09 0.35
N GLU A 231 13.26 16.09 -0.39
CA GLU A 231 13.34 16.11 -1.86
C GLU A 231 14.78 16.15 -2.36
N GLY A 232 15.67 16.93 -1.71
CA GLY A 232 17.10 16.96 -2.03
C GLY A 232 17.72 15.55 -1.96
N VAL A 233 17.53 14.87 -0.83
CA VAL A 233 18.01 13.49 -0.62
C VAL A 233 17.38 12.53 -1.61
N ARG A 234 16.06 12.62 -1.83
CA ARG A 234 15.32 11.73 -2.75
C ARG A 234 15.84 11.82 -4.18
N ARG A 235 16.22 13.01 -4.64
CA ARG A 235 16.75 13.21 -6.01
C ARG A 235 18.15 12.61 -6.17
N ILE A 236 19.04 12.82 -5.20
CA ILE A 236 20.38 12.22 -5.21
C ILE A 236 20.27 10.69 -5.15
N ALA A 237 19.46 10.17 -4.23
CA ALA A 237 19.19 8.73 -4.13
C ALA A 237 18.60 8.18 -5.43
N GLY A 238 17.68 8.88 -6.08
CA GLY A 238 17.13 8.49 -7.38
C GLY A 238 18.20 8.29 -8.45
N GLN A 239 19.21 9.18 -8.51
CA GLN A 239 20.36 9.00 -9.40
C GLN A 239 21.20 7.79 -9.01
N MET A 240 21.53 7.64 -7.72
CA MET A 240 22.31 6.51 -7.21
C MET A 240 21.63 5.15 -7.44
N MET A 241 20.29 5.12 -7.42
CA MET A 241 19.48 3.93 -7.71
C MET A 241 19.33 3.63 -9.21
N GLY A 242 19.88 4.47 -10.09
CA GLY A 242 19.76 4.31 -11.55
C GLY A 242 18.41 4.74 -12.14
N LEU A 243 17.61 5.53 -11.41
CA LEU A 243 16.28 5.98 -11.85
C LEU A 243 16.31 7.28 -12.68
N GLY A 244 17.48 7.91 -12.82
CA GLY A 244 17.69 9.16 -13.55
C GLY A 244 17.21 10.40 -12.77
N ASP A 245 16.83 11.47 -13.47
CA ASP A 245 16.19 12.62 -12.83
C ASP A 245 14.75 12.29 -12.45
N VAL A 246 14.49 12.35 -11.15
CA VAL A 246 13.22 11.98 -10.52
C VAL A 246 12.38 13.20 -10.13
N ALA A 247 12.78 14.40 -10.55
CA ALA A 247 11.98 15.62 -10.38
C ALA A 247 10.59 15.42 -11.01
N GLY A 248 9.53 15.76 -10.24
CA GLY A 248 8.14 15.56 -10.66
C GLY A 248 7.68 14.10 -10.75
N ARG A 249 8.58 13.11 -10.66
CA ARG A 249 8.23 11.69 -10.62
C ARG A 249 7.86 11.26 -9.21
N VAL A 250 7.01 10.25 -9.12
CA VAL A 250 6.54 9.74 -7.82
C VAL A 250 7.39 8.59 -7.27
N ILE A 251 8.46 8.17 -7.96
CA ILE A 251 9.47 7.21 -7.48
C ILE A 251 10.89 7.81 -7.60
N PRO A 252 11.85 7.43 -6.73
CA PRO A 252 11.64 6.58 -5.57
C PRO A 252 10.76 7.28 -4.54
N LYS A 253 10.13 6.48 -3.70
CA LYS A 253 9.35 6.93 -2.55
C LYS A 253 10.31 7.32 -1.44
N PHE A 254 9.83 8.09 -0.48
CA PHE A 254 10.60 8.36 0.73
C PHE A 254 9.80 7.84 1.93
N ALA A 255 10.48 7.22 2.87
CA ALA A 255 9.90 6.77 4.12
C ALA A 255 10.81 7.18 5.28
N MET A 256 10.17 7.70 6.33
CA MET A 256 10.80 7.95 7.62
C MET A 256 10.36 6.86 8.58
N VAL A 257 11.29 6.27 9.34
CA VAL A 257 11.02 5.17 10.29
C VAL A 257 11.47 5.52 11.71
N ALA A 258 10.77 4.96 12.68
CA ALA A 258 11.04 5.09 14.12
C ALA A 258 10.63 3.82 14.87
N GLU A 259 11.01 3.72 16.14
CA GLU A 259 10.59 2.64 17.03
C GLU A 259 9.07 2.57 17.13
N PRO A 260 8.45 1.38 17.21
CA PRO A 260 7.00 1.28 17.37
C PRO A 260 6.54 1.88 18.69
N ARG A 261 5.33 2.44 18.72
CA ARG A 261 4.67 2.90 19.96
C ARG A 261 3.50 2.02 20.40
N GLY A 262 2.96 1.22 19.50
CA GLY A 262 1.86 0.31 19.73
C GLY A 262 2.32 -1.16 19.63
N HIS A 263 1.51 -1.96 18.94
CA HIS A 263 1.76 -3.40 18.76
C HIS A 263 2.59 -3.72 17.53
N GLY A 264 3.03 -2.70 16.79
CA GLY A 264 3.78 -2.89 15.56
C GLY A 264 5.23 -3.32 15.78
N ASN A 265 5.89 -3.65 14.67
CA ASN A 265 7.32 -3.91 14.66
C ASN A 265 8.14 -2.64 14.47
N LEU A 266 7.58 -1.64 13.78
CA LEU A 266 8.17 -0.32 13.58
C LEU A 266 7.08 0.68 13.22
N THR A 267 7.35 1.97 13.47
CA THR A 267 6.52 3.06 12.97
C THR A 267 7.12 3.65 11.71
N ALA A 268 6.27 4.00 10.74
CA ALA A 268 6.66 4.70 9.54
C ALA A 268 5.77 5.90 9.18
N ARG A 269 6.38 6.85 8.48
CA ARG A 269 5.72 7.91 7.71
C ARG A 269 6.15 7.76 6.27
N TYR A 270 5.19 7.60 5.38
CA TYR A 270 5.42 7.33 3.96
C TYR A 270 5.01 8.54 3.13
N PHE A 271 5.85 8.96 2.21
CA PHE A 271 5.65 10.21 1.45
C PHE A 271 5.29 9.92 0.00
N VAL A 272 4.26 10.62 -0.48
CA VAL A 272 3.86 10.69 -1.89
C VAL A 272 4.34 12.03 -2.43
N PRO A 273 5.53 12.08 -3.04
CA PRO A 273 6.74 12.78 -2.56
C PRO A 273 6.60 14.18 -1.97
N THR A 274 5.55 14.91 -2.33
CA THR A 274 5.29 16.29 -1.89
C THR A 274 4.35 16.38 -0.69
N THR A 275 3.72 15.27 -0.28
CA THR A 275 2.85 15.21 0.90
C THR A 275 2.96 13.88 1.62
N THR A 276 2.55 13.85 2.88
CA THR A 276 2.51 12.64 3.71
C THR A 276 1.32 11.77 3.31
N HIS A 277 1.53 10.48 3.16
CA HIS A 277 0.44 9.53 2.94
C HIS A 277 -0.41 9.42 4.22
N PRO A 278 -1.75 9.48 4.14
CA PRO A 278 -2.60 9.48 5.34
C PRO A 278 -2.63 8.15 6.10
N SER A 279 -2.19 7.07 5.45
CA SER A 279 -2.02 5.72 6.01
C SER A 279 -0.70 5.12 5.50
N MET A 280 -0.72 3.96 4.84
CA MET A 280 0.42 3.38 4.14
C MET A 280 0.00 2.83 2.76
N ALA A 281 0.91 2.88 1.79
CA ALA A 281 0.75 2.14 0.53
C ALA A 281 1.23 0.70 0.72
N VAL A 282 0.50 -0.32 0.23
CA VAL A 282 0.91 -1.73 0.37
C VAL A 282 2.34 -1.97 -0.12
N THR A 283 2.71 -1.46 -1.29
CA THR A 283 4.07 -1.60 -1.82
C THR A 283 5.12 -0.87 -0.97
N GLY A 284 4.76 0.26 -0.37
CA GLY A 284 5.61 0.95 0.60
C GLY A 284 5.79 0.15 1.90
N GLY A 285 4.71 -0.47 2.39
CA GLY A 285 4.75 -1.40 3.53
C GLY A 285 5.68 -2.58 3.24
N ILE A 286 5.57 -3.20 2.06
CA ILE A 286 6.48 -4.27 1.62
C ILE A 286 7.92 -3.77 1.61
N ALA A 287 8.22 -2.63 0.99
CA ALA A 287 9.58 -2.07 0.95
C ALA A 287 10.17 -1.82 2.35
N ILE A 288 9.38 -1.22 3.25
CA ILE A 288 9.78 -0.95 4.63
C ILE A 288 9.98 -2.24 5.42
N SER A 289 9.09 -3.23 5.23
CA SER A 289 9.22 -4.56 5.83
C SER A 289 10.45 -5.32 5.33
N CYS A 290 10.75 -5.28 4.02
CA CYS A 290 11.97 -5.87 3.47
C CYS A 290 13.21 -5.19 4.08
N CYS A 291 13.16 -3.87 4.25
CA CYS A 291 14.23 -3.10 4.89
C CYS A 291 14.40 -3.51 6.37
N SER A 292 13.33 -3.64 7.15
CA SER A 292 13.39 -3.94 8.58
C SER A 292 13.95 -5.32 8.91
N ILE A 293 13.82 -6.30 8.00
CA ILE A 293 14.37 -7.66 8.21
C ILE A 293 15.82 -7.83 7.75
N LEU A 294 16.36 -6.83 7.05
CA LEU A 294 17.72 -6.87 6.57
C LEU A 294 18.65 -6.21 7.60
N GLU A 295 19.43 -7.04 8.28
CA GLU A 295 20.38 -6.60 9.30
C GLU A 295 21.33 -5.52 8.74
N GLY A 296 21.57 -4.50 9.55
CA GLY A 296 22.42 -3.37 9.16
C GLY A 296 21.75 -2.31 8.30
N THR A 297 20.47 -2.41 7.92
CA THR A 297 19.74 -1.27 7.35
C THR A 297 19.31 -0.26 8.42
N VAL A 298 18.91 0.94 8.00
CA VAL A 298 18.40 1.98 8.92
C VAL A 298 17.04 1.63 9.52
N ALA A 299 16.24 0.79 8.84
CA ALA A 299 14.93 0.35 9.36
C ALA A 299 15.07 -0.78 10.37
N HIS A 300 16.07 -1.64 10.20
CA HIS A 300 16.35 -2.71 11.14
C HIS A 300 16.67 -2.17 12.54
N GLU A 301 17.47 -1.09 12.64
CA GLU A 301 17.86 -0.47 13.92
C GLU A 301 16.70 -0.01 14.80
N VAL A 302 15.58 0.38 14.19
CA VAL A 302 14.40 0.89 14.91
C VAL A 302 13.29 -0.15 14.99
N SER A 303 13.48 -1.33 14.39
CA SER A 303 12.48 -2.39 14.43
C SER A 303 12.62 -3.24 15.70
N THR A 304 11.50 -3.79 16.19
CA THR A 304 11.56 -4.70 17.34
C THR A 304 12.31 -5.99 16.98
N PRO A 305 13.17 -6.50 17.89
CA PRO A 305 13.94 -7.71 17.63
C PRO A 305 13.01 -8.93 17.63
N SER A 306 12.71 -9.47 16.45
CA SER A 306 12.06 -10.78 16.26
C SER A 306 12.28 -11.31 14.83
N LEU A 307 13.50 -11.17 14.31
CA LEU A 307 13.79 -11.44 12.90
C LEU A 307 15.09 -12.25 12.76
N VAL A 308 15.12 -13.45 13.34
CA VAL A 308 16.11 -14.46 12.94
C VAL A 308 15.58 -15.09 11.65
N VAL A 309 16.23 -14.82 10.52
CA VAL A 309 15.93 -15.51 9.27
C VAL A 309 16.63 -16.86 9.29
N GLU A 310 15.99 -17.87 9.88
CA GLU A 310 16.35 -19.26 9.57
C GLU A 310 15.82 -19.64 8.17
N GLN A 311 16.23 -20.80 7.63
CA GLN A 311 15.88 -21.17 6.26
C GLN A 311 14.36 -21.22 6.04
N TYR A 312 13.85 -20.42 5.09
CA TYR A 312 12.42 -20.27 4.72
C TYR A 312 11.51 -19.76 5.85
N VAL A 313 11.66 -18.50 6.23
CA VAL A 313 10.82 -17.88 7.26
C VAL A 313 9.71 -17.03 6.62
N THR A 314 8.49 -17.22 7.14
CA THR A 314 7.39 -16.28 6.93
C THR A 314 7.43 -15.25 8.04
N HIS A 315 7.69 -14.00 7.70
CA HIS A 315 7.67 -12.88 8.63
C HIS A 315 6.34 -12.14 8.55
N ASN A 316 5.66 -12.03 9.69
CA ASN A 316 4.49 -11.15 9.82
C ASN A 316 4.98 -9.84 10.44
N ILE A 317 5.05 -8.80 9.63
CA ILE A 317 5.59 -7.49 10.02
C ILE A 317 4.45 -6.49 10.03
N ILE A 318 4.22 -5.88 11.19
CA ILE A 318 3.21 -4.86 11.38
C ILE A 318 3.91 -3.50 11.32
N VAL A 319 3.56 -2.70 10.31
CA VAL A 319 4.10 -1.34 10.14
C VAL A 319 3.05 -0.34 10.63
N GLU A 320 3.36 0.40 11.70
CA GLU A 320 2.48 1.47 12.18
C GLU A 320 2.58 2.68 11.26
N HIS A 321 1.47 3.36 11.04
CA HIS A 321 1.34 4.51 10.15
C HIS A 321 0.33 5.53 10.72
N PRO A 322 0.15 6.72 10.14
CA PRO A 322 -0.63 7.79 10.78
C PRO A 322 -2.06 7.42 11.20
N SER A 323 -2.70 6.48 10.50
CA SER A 323 -4.08 6.08 10.76
C SER A 323 -4.24 4.71 11.45
N GLY A 324 -3.18 4.13 12.00
CA GLY A 324 -3.19 2.77 12.59
C GLY A 324 -2.01 1.92 12.12
N GLU A 325 -2.24 0.71 11.65
CA GLU A 325 -1.20 -0.24 11.25
C GLU A 325 -1.53 -1.03 9.97
N ILE A 326 -0.47 -1.52 9.31
CA ILE A 326 -0.57 -2.41 8.16
C ILE A 326 0.22 -3.70 8.40
N PRO A 327 -0.46 -4.86 8.51
CA PRO A 327 0.22 -6.15 8.50
C PRO A 327 0.72 -6.51 7.10
N ILE A 328 1.98 -6.89 7.01
CA ILE A 328 2.67 -7.38 5.81
C ILE A 328 3.18 -8.79 6.09
N VAL A 329 2.88 -9.71 5.19
CA VAL A 329 3.42 -11.08 5.22
C VAL A 329 4.56 -11.14 4.21
N LEU A 330 5.79 -11.36 4.68
CA LEU A 330 6.95 -11.61 3.82
C LEU A 330 7.33 -13.08 3.88
N LYS A 331 7.58 -13.69 2.72
CA LYS A 331 8.24 -14.98 2.61
C LYS A 331 9.62 -14.73 2.02
N ALA A 332 10.63 -14.98 2.84
CA ALA A 332 12.00 -14.70 2.49
C ALA A 332 12.92 -15.87 2.86
N ARG A 333 14.06 -15.95 2.18
CA ARG A 333 15.17 -16.83 2.54
C ARG A 333 16.48 -16.08 2.42
N LEU A 334 17.43 -16.40 3.28
CA LEU A 334 18.82 -16.00 3.08
C LEU A 334 19.48 -17.03 2.17
N ILE A 335 20.00 -16.56 1.04
CA ILE A 335 20.86 -17.35 0.17
C ILE A 335 22.30 -17.04 0.60
N PRO A 336 23.08 -18.02 1.09
CA PRO A 336 24.50 -17.84 1.35
C PRO A 336 25.18 -17.40 0.06
N ALA A 337 26.08 -16.41 0.13
CA ALA A 337 26.94 -16.10 -0.99
C ALA A 337 27.66 -17.39 -1.44
N GLN A 338 27.54 -17.74 -2.72
CA GLN A 338 28.30 -18.85 -3.27
C GLN A 338 29.71 -18.33 -3.51
N PRO A 339 30.78 -18.99 -3.00
CA PRO A 339 32.12 -18.60 -3.35
C PRO A 339 32.28 -18.74 -4.88
N ASP A 340 32.74 -17.68 -5.54
CA ASP A 340 32.95 -17.64 -6.99
C ASP A 340 33.61 -18.94 -7.48
N SER A 341 32.85 -19.75 -8.22
CA SER A 341 33.35 -20.95 -8.90
C SER A 341 34.01 -20.60 -10.23
N THR A 342 34.86 -19.58 -10.23
CA THR A 342 35.75 -19.24 -11.35
C THR A 342 37.16 -19.02 -10.82
N CYS A 343 37.76 -20.08 -10.30
CA CYS A 343 39.21 -20.16 -10.16
C CYS A 343 39.67 -21.59 -10.46
N SER A 344 39.52 -21.99 -11.71
CA SER A 344 40.26 -23.12 -12.27
C SER A 344 41.56 -22.62 -12.91
N SER A 345 42.65 -22.93 -12.21
CA SER A 345 44.03 -23.05 -12.69
C SER A 345 44.76 -21.81 -13.21
N SER A 346 45.64 -21.25 -12.39
CA SER A 346 47.09 -21.24 -12.68
C SER A 346 47.91 -20.82 -11.45
N SER A 347 49.12 -21.33 -11.42
CA SER A 347 49.98 -21.56 -10.26
C SER A 347 50.73 -20.34 -9.71
N SER A 348 50.92 -20.37 -8.38
CA SER A 348 52.08 -19.92 -7.59
C SER A 348 52.58 -18.48 -7.74
N SER A 349 52.37 -17.65 -6.70
CA SER A 349 53.48 -17.08 -5.92
C SER A 349 52.94 -16.38 -4.67
N SER A 350 53.71 -16.49 -3.59
CA SER A 350 53.43 -16.00 -2.24
C SER A 350 53.58 -14.48 -2.12
N SER A 351 52.56 -13.81 -1.59
CA SER A 351 52.74 -12.56 -0.83
C SER A 351 51.61 -12.41 0.18
N SER A 352 51.97 -12.34 1.45
CA SER A 352 51.10 -12.05 2.58
C SER A 352 50.61 -10.61 2.50
N SER A 353 49.33 -10.41 2.19
CA SER A 353 48.59 -9.19 2.50
C SER A 353 47.29 -9.59 3.14
N SER A 354 47.06 -9.15 4.38
CA SER A 354 45.79 -9.24 5.09
C SER A 354 44.73 -8.47 4.30
N THR A 355 43.98 -9.18 3.47
CA THR A 355 42.71 -8.70 2.92
C THR A 355 41.66 -8.90 4.00
N ASP A 356 41.21 -7.80 4.59
CA ASP A 356 39.93 -7.75 5.27
C ASP A 356 38.87 -8.22 4.26
N HIS A 357 38.46 -9.49 4.37
CA HIS A 357 37.31 -9.99 3.64
C HIS A 357 36.09 -9.26 4.23
N GLU A 358 35.57 -8.26 3.52
CA GLU A 358 34.19 -7.84 3.78
C GLU A 358 33.31 -9.09 3.70
N PRO A 359 32.51 -9.40 4.74
CA PRO A 359 31.66 -10.56 4.72
C PRO A 359 30.71 -10.42 3.53
N GLU A 360 30.82 -11.37 2.60
CA GLU A 360 30.00 -11.44 1.40
C GLU A 360 28.53 -11.55 1.86
N LEU A 361 27.79 -10.45 1.70
CA LEU A 361 26.45 -10.30 2.26
C LEU A 361 25.54 -11.44 1.78
N ALA A 362 24.98 -12.20 2.71
CA ALA A 362 23.92 -13.15 2.41
C ALA A 362 22.79 -12.42 1.64
N ILE A 363 22.36 -13.01 0.53
CA ILE A 363 21.36 -12.40 -0.33
C ILE A 363 19.99 -12.69 0.27
N LEU A 364 19.31 -11.65 0.75
CA LEU A 364 17.91 -11.74 1.14
C LEU A 364 17.05 -11.90 -0.12
N ASP A 365 16.55 -13.10 -0.35
CA ASP A 365 15.64 -13.43 -1.43
C ASP A 365 14.19 -13.39 -0.93
N VAL A 366 13.48 -12.30 -1.25
CA VAL A 366 12.05 -12.12 -0.95
C VAL A 366 11.23 -12.60 -2.14
N TYR A 367 10.90 -13.89 -2.13
CA TYR A 367 10.19 -14.53 -3.24
C TYR A 367 8.67 -14.28 -3.20
N SER A 368 8.12 -13.89 -2.06
CA SER A 368 6.72 -13.46 -1.98
C SER A 368 6.49 -12.45 -0.87
N ALA A 369 5.61 -11.49 -1.13
CA ALA A 369 5.16 -10.52 -0.13
C ALA A 369 3.66 -10.28 -0.30
N GLY A 370 2.93 -10.05 0.78
CA GLY A 370 1.49 -9.90 0.68
C GLY A 370 0.85 -9.13 1.82
N ALA A 371 -0.41 -8.75 1.59
CA ALA A 371 -1.23 -8.08 2.57
C ALA A 371 -2.72 -8.38 2.31
N ILE A 372 -3.49 -8.56 3.37
CA ILE A 372 -4.95 -8.57 3.29
C ILE A 372 -5.43 -7.14 3.14
N ARG A 373 -6.16 -6.82 2.07
CA ARG A 373 -6.81 -5.52 1.84
C ARG A 373 -8.31 -5.71 1.75
N THR A 374 -9.02 -4.61 1.50
CA THR A 374 -10.44 -4.60 1.19
C THR A 374 -10.70 -3.63 0.03
N ALA A 375 -11.76 -3.85 -0.73
CA ALA A 375 -12.21 -2.92 -1.78
C ALA A 375 -13.72 -2.72 -1.73
N ARG A 376 -14.23 -1.71 -2.42
CA ARG A 376 -15.67 -1.48 -2.58
C ARG A 376 -15.97 -0.75 -3.89
N LEU A 377 -16.96 -1.24 -4.64
CA LEU A 377 -17.54 -0.50 -5.76
C LEU A 377 -18.33 0.70 -5.23
N LEU A 378 -18.03 1.89 -5.73
CA LEU A 378 -18.66 3.14 -5.29
C LEU A 378 -19.61 3.71 -6.35
N PHE A 379 -19.23 3.58 -7.61
CA PHE A 379 -20.01 4.01 -8.77
C PHE A 379 -19.68 3.12 -9.96
N ALA A 380 -20.70 2.82 -10.77
CA ALA A 380 -20.56 2.15 -12.06
C ALA A 380 -21.38 2.93 -13.07
N GLY A 381 -20.78 3.38 -14.16
CA GLY A 381 -21.47 4.21 -15.14
C GLY A 381 -20.54 4.78 -16.20
N MET A 382 -20.90 5.96 -16.72
CA MET A 382 -20.19 6.63 -17.79
C MET A 382 -19.58 7.95 -17.30
N VAL A 383 -18.36 8.25 -17.77
CA VAL A 383 -17.72 9.56 -17.57
C VAL A 383 -17.92 10.39 -18.84
N PRO A 384 -18.60 11.55 -18.75
CA PRO A 384 -18.71 12.48 -19.86
C PRO A 384 -17.40 13.24 -20.06
N LEU A 385 -16.90 13.27 -21.28
CA LEU A 385 -15.69 13.99 -21.66
C LEU A 385 -15.97 15.01 -22.76
N PRO A 386 -15.25 16.14 -22.79
CA PRO A 386 -15.35 17.10 -23.88
C PRO A 386 -15.01 16.48 -25.24
N SER A 387 -15.81 16.76 -26.27
CA SER A 387 -15.61 16.27 -27.66
C SER A 387 -14.28 16.71 -28.28
N LYS A 388 -13.74 17.87 -27.85
CA LYS A 388 -12.49 18.46 -28.33
C LYS A 388 -11.21 17.64 -28.05
N LEU A 389 -11.30 16.49 -27.38
CA LEU A 389 -10.16 15.63 -27.05
C LEU A 389 -9.67 14.76 -28.22
N GLY A 390 -10.18 14.96 -29.44
CA GLY A 390 -9.77 14.17 -30.60
C GLY A 390 -10.21 12.72 -30.54
N LEU A 391 -11.26 12.44 -29.75
CA LEU A 391 -11.75 11.08 -29.54
C LEU A 391 -12.55 10.55 -30.72
N ASP A 392 -12.74 11.32 -31.79
CA ASP A 392 -13.63 10.99 -32.91
C ASP A 392 -13.25 9.72 -33.66
N THR A 393 -12.00 9.25 -33.52
CA THR A 393 -11.48 8.01 -34.14
C THR A 393 -11.74 6.75 -33.33
N PHE A 394 -12.27 6.88 -32.11
CA PHE A 394 -12.48 5.75 -31.22
C PHE A 394 -13.91 5.21 -31.35
N THR A 395 -14.07 3.91 -31.60
CA THR A 395 -15.39 3.26 -31.64
C THR A 395 -15.99 3.27 -30.24
N GLN A 396 -17.20 3.80 -30.07
CA GLN A 396 -17.90 3.63 -28.79
C GLN A 396 -18.24 2.14 -28.62
N PRO A 397 -18.16 1.57 -27.40
CA PRO A 397 -18.90 0.33 -27.13
C PRO A 397 -20.36 0.57 -27.52
N HIS A 398 -20.98 -0.40 -28.22
CA HIS A 398 -22.34 -0.22 -28.70
C HIS A 398 -23.26 0.09 -27.51
N GLU A 399 -24.23 1.00 -27.69
CA GLU A 399 -25.23 1.37 -26.67
C GLU A 399 -25.90 0.13 -26.01
N HIS A 400 -25.93 -0.99 -26.74
CA HIS A 400 -26.42 -2.30 -26.31
C HIS A 400 -25.53 -2.99 -25.26
N GLU A 401 -24.20 -2.92 -25.36
CA GLU A 401 -23.26 -3.47 -24.35
C GLU A 401 -23.40 -2.71 -23.02
N PHE A 402 -23.69 -1.41 -23.10
CA PHE A 402 -23.99 -0.56 -21.95
C PHE A 402 -25.32 -0.89 -21.27
N ARG A 403 -26.42 -1.09 -22.04
CA ARG A 403 -27.69 -1.54 -21.44
C ARG A 403 -27.50 -2.86 -20.71
N HIS A 404 -26.75 -3.79 -21.29
CA HIS A 404 -26.45 -5.06 -20.63
C HIS A 404 -25.67 -4.88 -19.32
N MET A 405 -24.65 -4.02 -19.29
CA MET A 405 -23.86 -3.79 -18.07
C MET A 405 -24.67 -3.02 -17.00
N SER A 406 -25.41 -1.97 -17.39
CA SER A 406 -26.28 -1.21 -16.48
C SER A 406 -27.47 -2.04 -15.99
N GLU A 407 -28.03 -2.92 -16.83
CA GLU A 407 -29.09 -3.87 -16.46
C GLU A 407 -28.54 -4.99 -15.58
N GLN A 408 -27.34 -5.52 -15.86
CA GLN A 408 -26.63 -6.44 -14.98
C GLN A 408 -26.40 -5.81 -13.62
N PHE A 409 -25.83 -4.59 -13.53
CA PHE A 409 -25.69 -3.89 -12.26
C PHE A 409 -27.05 -3.65 -11.58
N SER A 410 -28.07 -3.26 -12.34
CA SER A 410 -29.43 -3.09 -11.80
C SER A 410 -30.08 -4.40 -11.34
N GLN A 411 -29.71 -5.55 -11.91
CA GLN A 411 -30.23 -6.87 -11.55
C GLN A 411 -29.45 -7.48 -10.38
N LEU A 412 -28.11 -7.40 -10.40
CA LEU A 412 -27.20 -7.86 -9.35
C LEU A 412 -27.41 -7.09 -8.03
N TYR A 413 -27.64 -5.77 -8.11
CA TYR A 413 -27.78 -4.89 -6.93
C TYR A 413 -29.22 -4.47 -6.63
N ARG A 414 -30.21 -5.11 -7.27
CA ARG A 414 -31.61 -5.02 -6.83
C ARG A 414 -31.71 -5.69 -5.47
N SER A 415 -31.68 -4.89 -4.40
CA SER A 415 -32.21 -5.31 -3.10
C SER A 415 -33.59 -5.94 -3.37
N PRO A 416 -33.85 -7.19 -2.93
CA PRO A 416 -35.22 -7.66 -2.90
C PRO A 416 -35.94 -6.65 -2.02
N ARG A 417 -36.85 -5.86 -2.59
CA ARG A 417 -37.68 -4.92 -1.85
C ARG A 417 -38.20 -5.68 -0.64
N ARG A 418 -37.58 -5.51 0.53
CA ARG A 418 -38.18 -5.92 1.79
C ARG A 418 -39.43 -5.08 1.82
N LYS A 419 -40.57 -5.68 1.48
CA LYS A 419 -41.88 -5.09 1.75
C LYS A 419 -41.80 -4.76 3.23
N LEU A 420 -41.71 -3.47 3.56
CA LEU A 420 -41.90 -3.05 4.94
C LEU A 420 -43.21 -3.72 5.37
N PRO A 421 -43.25 -4.42 6.50
CA PRO A 421 -44.49 -4.96 7.01
C PRO A 421 -45.51 -3.82 7.05
N SER A 422 -46.68 -4.02 6.46
CA SER A 422 -47.76 -3.03 6.35
C SER A 422 -48.37 -2.61 7.70
N LYS A 423 -47.71 -2.91 8.83
CA LYS A 423 -48.16 -2.66 10.20
C LYS A 423 -47.45 -1.50 10.90
N LEU A 424 -46.94 -0.51 10.17
CA LEU A 424 -46.37 0.73 10.75
C LEU A 424 -46.96 2.02 10.16
N ARG A 425 -48.16 1.98 9.57
CA ARG A 425 -48.99 3.18 9.47
C ARG A 425 -49.86 3.27 10.72
N GLY A 426 -49.54 4.21 11.61
CA GLY A 426 -50.43 4.60 12.70
C GLY A 426 -49.93 4.37 14.12
N LYS A 427 -48.67 4.72 14.43
CA LYS A 427 -48.30 5.07 15.82
C LYS A 427 -47.42 6.32 15.82
N SER A 428 -47.92 7.36 16.46
CA SER A 428 -47.24 8.63 16.74
C SER A 428 -45.92 8.39 17.47
N LEU A 429 -44.86 9.02 17.00
CA LEU A 429 -43.56 9.09 17.70
C LEU A 429 -43.73 9.87 19.03
N PRO A 430 -43.29 9.34 20.18
CA PRO A 430 -43.21 10.13 21.40
C PRO A 430 -42.01 11.07 21.34
N SER A 431 -42.21 12.27 21.88
CA SER A 431 -41.27 13.38 21.96
C SER A 431 -40.15 13.15 23.00
N SER A 432 -38.93 13.54 22.61
CA SER A 432 -37.69 13.76 23.40
C SER A 432 -36.75 12.57 23.63
N PRO A 433 -35.40 12.79 23.54
CA PRO A 433 -34.40 11.76 23.79
C PRO A 433 -33.96 11.75 25.26
N ARG A 434 -34.06 10.60 25.93
CA ARG A 434 -33.31 10.32 27.17
C ARG A 434 -32.02 9.59 26.84
N ALA A 435 -30.92 10.13 27.34
CA ALA A 435 -29.57 9.57 27.27
C ALA A 435 -29.50 8.17 27.90
N LEU A 436 -28.72 7.28 27.28
CA LEU A 436 -28.38 5.97 27.83
C LEU A 436 -26.85 5.85 27.97
N HIS A 437 -26.43 5.61 29.22
CA HIS A 437 -25.07 5.27 29.63
C HIS A 437 -24.74 3.79 29.30
N PRO A 438 -23.45 3.40 29.22
CA PRO A 438 -23.03 2.10 28.71
C PRO A 438 -22.74 1.09 29.82
N THR A 439 -23.37 -0.09 29.77
CA THR A 439 -22.86 -1.31 30.41
C THR A 439 -23.46 -2.55 29.74
N SER A 440 -22.59 -3.35 29.09
CA SER A 440 -22.53 -4.82 29.16
C SER A 440 -21.79 -5.41 27.96
N LEU A 441 -20.47 -5.53 28.09
CA LEU A 441 -19.65 -6.44 27.28
C LEU A 441 -19.75 -7.83 27.92
N ARG A 442 -20.37 -8.79 27.22
CA ARG A 442 -20.20 -10.22 27.48
C ARG A 442 -19.42 -10.83 26.32
N ALA A 443 -18.28 -11.41 26.65
CA ALA A 443 -17.39 -12.15 25.78
C ALA A 443 -18.08 -13.37 25.16
N LEU A 444 -17.84 -13.61 23.87
CA LEU A 444 -18.13 -14.86 23.19
C LEU A 444 -16.81 -15.55 22.86
N ASN A 445 -16.59 -16.69 23.53
CA ASN A 445 -15.47 -17.60 23.30
C ASN A 445 -15.67 -18.34 21.96
N PHE A 446 -14.62 -18.39 21.15
CA PHE A 446 -14.52 -19.28 19.99
C PHE A 446 -14.14 -20.70 20.43
N ALA A 447 -14.92 -21.69 19.99
CA ALA A 447 -14.59 -23.10 20.11
C ALA A 447 -13.82 -23.55 18.85
N SER A 448 -12.70 -24.24 19.05
CA SER A 448 -11.96 -24.97 18.00
C SER A 448 -12.34 -26.47 18.05
N PRO A 449 -12.31 -27.19 16.91
CA PRO A 449 -12.69 -28.59 16.85
C PRO A 449 -11.58 -29.54 17.36
N ARG A 450 -12.06 -30.63 17.95
CA ARG A 450 -11.34 -31.68 18.69
C ARG A 450 -10.19 -32.33 17.91
N ALA A 451 -9.05 -32.49 18.59
CA ALA A 451 -8.06 -33.54 18.33
C ALA A 451 -7.92 -34.42 19.59
N SER A 452 -7.75 -35.71 19.36
CA SER A 452 -7.83 -36.86 20.27
C SER A 452 -6.65 -37.00 21.26
N GLU A 453 -7.01 -37.32 22.51
CA GLU A 453 -6.37 -38.20 23.52
C GLU A 453 -4.84 -38.17 23.80
N MET A 454 -4.50 -37.52 24.94
CA MET A 454 -3.66 -37.94 26.10
C MET A 454 -2.14 -38.24 25.98
N PRO A 455 -1.32 -38.21 27.09
CA PRO A 455 -1.57 -37.70 28.45
C PRO A 455 -0.47 -36.75 29.07
N THR A 456 -0.93 -35.95 30.05
CA THR A 456 -0.29 -35.35 31.24
C THR A 456 1.23 -35.39 31.47
N VAL A 457 1.83 -34.21 31.71
CA VAL A 457 2.89 -34.00 32.73
C VAL A 457 2.71 -32.62 33.41
N SER A 458 3.15 -32.56 34.66
CA SER A 458 2.88 -31.73 35.84
C SER A 458 3.14 -30.21 35.83
N ARG A 459 2.33 -29.55 36.68
CA ARG A 459 2.45 -28.19 37.27
C ARG A 459 3.86 -27.83 37.75
N VAL A 460 4.27 -26.58 37.52
CA VAL A 460 5.17 -25.82 38.41
C VAL A 460 4.69 -24.36 38.53
N HIS A 461 4.80 -23.84 39.75
CA HIS A 461 4.22 -22.61 40.29
C HIS A 461 4.71 -21.29 39.68
N ALA A 462 3.81 -20.31 39.69
CA ALA A 462 4.07 -18.88 39.55
C ALA A 462 4.68 -18.31 40.84
N MET A 463 5.69 -17.44 40.69
CA MET A 463 6.12 -16.51 41.74
C MET A 463 5.92 -15.07 41.24
N ALA A 464 5.19 -14.29 42.05
CA ALA A 464 4.92 -12.88 41.86
C ALA A 464 6.14 -12.03 42.25
N VAL A 465 6.40 -10.96 41.50
CA VAL A 465 7.38 -9.91 41.82
C VAL A 465 6.61 -8.61 42.09
N PRO A 466 6.85 -7.89 43.21
CA PRO A 466 6.08 -6.71 43.58
C PRO A 466 6.56 -5.41 42.92
N ALA A 467 5.63 -4.48 42.81
CA ALA A 467 5.72 -3.17 42.17
C ALA A 467 6.71 -2.20 42.85
N VAL A 468 7.48 -1.49 42.01
CA VAL A 468 8.34 -0.36 42.40
C VAL A 468 7.54 0.94 42.35
N ARG A 469 7.54 1.68 43.46
CA ARG A 469 7.04 3.07 43.57
C ARG A 469 8.23 4.06 43.57
N CYS A 470 8.07 5.20 42.91
CA CYS A 470 8.87 6.42 43.06
C CYS A 470 7.94 7.63 42.83
N PRO A 471 8.30 8.86 43.23
CA PRO A 471 8.50 9.38 44.60
C PRO A 471 7.60 10.62 44.86
N PRO A 472 7.59 11.22 46.08
CA PRO A 472 6.88 12.47 46.31
C PRO A 472 7.73 13.73 46.05
N VAL A 473 7.01 14.77 45.68
CA VAL A 473 7.43 16.14 45.36
C VAL A 473 7.84 16.92 46.63
N GLY A 474 8.90 17.72 46.53
CA GLY A 474 9.34 18.70 47.54
C GLY A 474 9.62 20.06 46.91
N VAL A 475 9.21 21.12 47.62
CA VAL A 475 8.99 22.50 47.14
C VAL A 475 10.14 23.45 47.53
N SER A 476 10.40 24.40 46.61
CA SER A 476 11.01 25.74 46.75
C SER A 476 12.44 25.93 47.28
N THR A 477 13.23 26.69 46.51
CA THR A 477 13.87 27.91 47.01
C THR A 477 14.20 28.86 45.86
N MET A 478 13.86 30.14 46.06
CA MET A 478 14.24 31.28 45.22
C MET A 478 15.77 31.46 45.19
N CYS A 479 16.33 31.88 44.05
CA CYS A 479 17.29 32.99 44.00
C CYS A 479 17.57 33.48 42.56
N ARG A 480 17.12 34.72 42.32
CA ARG A 480 17.75 35.85 41.59
C ARG A 480 18.60 35.58 40.33
N SER A 481 18.11 36.16 39.24
CA SER A 481 18.88 36.69 38.11
C SER A 481 20.01 37.64 38.52
N PRO A 482 21.02 37.80 37.65
CA PRO A 482 21.28 39.15 37.15
C PRO A 482 21.42 39.25 35.63
N ARG A 483 21.26 40.50 35.20
CA ARG A 483 21.22 41.07 33.85
C ARG A 483 22.54 40.89 33.09
N GLY A 484 22.40 40.66 31.77
CA GLY A 484 23.03 41.38 30.64
C GLY A 484 24.54 41.64 30.61
N PHE A 485 25.19 41.30 29.50
CA PHE A 485 25.62 42.24 28.44
C PHE A 485 26.42 41.50 27.34
N VAL A 486 26.27 42.02 26.11
CA VAL A 486 26.94 41.72 24.82
C VAL A 486 26.49 40.49 24.07
#